data_AF-A0AAU9W2I0-F1
#
_entry.id   AF-A0AAU9W2I0-F1
#
_cell.length_a   1.000
_cell.length_b   1.000
_cell.length_c   1.000
_cell.angle_alpha   90.00
_cell.angle_beta   90.00
_cell.angle_gamma   90.00
#
_symmetry.space_group_name_H-M   'P 1'
#
loop_
_entity.id
_entity.type
_entity.pdbx_description
1 polymer ?
#
loop_
_entity_poly.entity_id
_entity_poly.type
_entity_poly.pdbx_seq_one_letter_code
_entity_poly.pdbx_strand_id
1 'polypeptide(L)'
;MTGCKVHVEWNLLHYSSVDQADLYQANVKSFGVTFDPQVQQQTWGSPDMGDVSKKIPSNHVLYDIGCKALNHCHAFMAAAMTEYAHAKMLIASKAMAMTAIDILHHPELMQETRSYF
;
A
#
# COMPACT_ATOMS: atom_id res chain seq x y z
N MET A 1 -19.56 18.42 36.97
CA MET A 1 -19.76 18.39 35.50
C MET A 1 -18.91 19.49 34.90
N THR A 2 -18.05 19.19 33.92
CA THR A 2 -16.96 20.10 33.47
C THR A 2 -17.43 21.31 32.66
N GLY A 3 -18.69 21.35 32.20
CA GLY A 3 -19.23 22.49 31.43
C GLY A 3 -18.68 22.61 30.00
N CYS A 4 -17.81 21.69 29.57
CA CYS A 4 -17.24 21.69 28.23
C CYS A 4 -18.25 21.23 27.18
N LYS A 5 -18.22 21.87 26.00
CA LYS A 5 -18.90 21.41 24.78
C LYS A 5 -17.88 20.75 23.86
N VAL A 6 -18.25 19.63 23.25
CA VAL A 6 -17.44 18.95 22.23
C VAL A 6 -18.09 19.15 20.86
N HIS A 7 -17.26 19.42 19.86
CA HIS A 7 -17.65 19.44 18.46
C HIS A 7 -16.89 18.31 17.76
N VAL A 8 -17.62 17.43 17.09
CA VAL A 8 -17.05 16.30 16.35
C VAL A 8 -17.49 16.42 14.90
N GLU A 9 -16.52 16.41 13.99
CA GLU A 9 -16.75 16.30 12.56
C GLU A 9 -16.08 15.01 12.07
N TRP A 10 -16.85 14.20 11.35
CA TRP A 10 -16.35 12.95 10.77
C TRP A 10 -15.93 13.21 9.33
N ASN A 11 -14.66 12.97 9.01
CA ASN A 11 -14.17 12.99 7.64
C ASN A 11 -13.88 11.55 7.20
N LEU A 12 -14.78 10.97 6.42
CA LEU A 12 -14.62 9.62 5.87
C LEU A 12 -13.64 9.67 4.70
N LEU A 13 -12.37 9.35 4.97
CA LEU A 13 -11.35 9.21 3.94
C LEU A 13 -11.51 7.84 3.26
N HIS A 14 -11.96 7.84 2.01
CA HIS A 14 -11.91 6.66 1.15
C HIS A 14 -10.66 6.71 0.28
N TYR A 15 -9.91 5.59 0.24
CA TYR A 15 -8.86 5.40 -0.74
C TYR A 15 -9.49 5.13 -2.10
N SER A 16 -8.97 5.79 -3.13
CA SER A 16 -9.15 5.41 -4.52
C SER A 16 -8.06 4.40 -4.88
N SER A 17 -8.41 3.13 -5.04
CA SER A 17 -7.49 2.16 -5.65
C SER A 17 -7.64 2.22 -7.16
N VAL A 18 -6.55 2.55 -7.85
CA VAL A 18 -6.46 2.49 -9.31
C VAL A 18 -5.70 1.22 -9.69
N ASP A 19 -5.87 0.79 -10.94
CA ASP A 19 -5.52 -0.49 -11.59
C ASP A 19 -4.03 -0.94 -11.52
N GLN A 20 -3.20 -0.28 -10.70
CA GLN A 20 -1.78 -0.60 -10.53
C GLN A 20 -1.54 -1.79 -9.60
N ALA A 21 -2.57 -2.23 -8.85
CA ALA A 21 -2.45 -3.34 -7.90
C ALA A 21 -2.13 -4.66 -8.61
N ASP A 22 -2.76 -4.92 -9.76
CA ASP A 22 -2.57 -6.16 -10.50
C ASP A 22 -1.19 -6.21 -11.17
N LEU A 23 -0.72 -5.08 -11.72
CA LEU A 23 0.66 -4.95 -12.23
C LEU A 23 1.68 -5.19 -11.12
N TYR A 24 1.50 -4.56 -9.96
CA TYR A 24 2.37 -4.80 -8.80
C TYR A 24 2.34 -6.26 -8.37
N GLN A 25 1.15 -6.88 -8.33
CA GLN A 25 1.00 -8.27 -7.92
C GLN A 25 1.71 -9.21 -8.91
N ALA A 26 1.61 -8.97 -10.21
CA ALA A 26 2.32 -9.72 -11.24
C ALA A 26 3.85 -9.60 -11.07
N ASN A 27 4.35 -8.38 -10.85
CA ASN A 27 5.76 -8.10 -10.63
C ASN A 27 6.30 -8.77 -9.35
N VAL A 28 5.55 -8.74 -8.24
CA VAL A 28 5.93 -9.42 -7.00
C VAL A 28 5.93 -10.95 -7.16
N LYS A 29 4.96 -11.52 -7.89
CA LYS A 29 4.90 -12.96 -8.20
C LYS A 29 6.13 -13.42 -8.98
N SER A 30 6.71 -12.58 -9.83
CA SER A 30 7.95 -12.91 -10.56
C SER A 30 9.16 -13.17 -9.64
N PHE A 31 9.14 -12.64 -8.41
CA PHE A 31 10.13 -12.91 -7.37
C PHE A 31 9.77 -14.12 -6.47
N GLY A 32 8.76 -14.90 -6.84
CA GLY A 32 8.35 -16.11 -6.11
C GLY A 32 7.48 -15.85 -4.88
N VAL A 33 6.93 -14.64 -4.73
CA VAL A 33 6.01 -14.32 -3.63
C VAL A 33 4.60 -14.81 -3.97
N THR A 34 3.98 -15.51 -3.02
CA THR A 34 2.61 -16.01 -3.12
C THR A 34 1.68 -15.17 -2.26
N PHE A 35 0.46 -14.92 -2.77
CA PHE A 35 -0.60 -14.24 -2.02
C PHE A 35 -1.60 -15.27 -1.52
N ASP A 36 -1.99 -15.18 -0.25
CA ASP A 36 -3.10 -15.97 0.28
C ASP A 36 -4.43 -15.29 -0.12
N PRO A 37 -5.25 -15.94 -0.98
CA PRO A 37 -6.50 -15.36 -1.44
C PRO A 37 -7.54 -15.20 -0.31
N GLN A 38 -7.35 -15.84 0.84
CA GLN A 38 -8.25 -15.75 2.00
C GLN A 38 -7.94 -14.53 2.88
N VAL A 39 -6.79 -13.90 2.71
CA VAL A 39 -6.40 -12.71 3.46
C VAL A 39 -6.86 -11.46 2.71
N GLN A 40 -8.11 -11.04 2.93
CA GLN A 40 -8.49 -9.66 2.65
C GLN A 40 -7.92 -8.76 3.73
N GLN A 41 -6.80 -8.08 3.45
CA GLN A 41 -6.29 -7.07 4.37
C GLN A 41 -7.19 -5.84 4.30
N GLN A 42 -8.09 -5.70 5.28
CA GLN A 42 -8.66 -4.39 5.60
C GLN A 42 -7.58 -3.58 6.33
N THR A 43 -6.83 -2.79 5.60
CA THR A 43 -5.81 -1.92 6.19
C THR A 43 -6.36 -0.53 6.41
N TRP A 44 -6.14 -0.01 7.62
CA TRP A 44 -6.21 1.43 7.88
C TRP A 44 -4.91 2.03 7.35
N GLY A 45 -5.00 2.68 6.18
CA GLY A 45 -3.83 3.17 5.45
C GLY A 45 -3.26 4.48 6.01
N SER A 46 -2.16 4.93 5.41
CA SER A 46 -1.50 6.20 5.72
C SER A 46 -2.32 7.42 5.24
N PRO A 47 -2.81 8.29 6.15
CA PRO A 47 -3.71 9.39 5.77
C PRO A 47 -3.18 10.27 4.63
N ASP A 48 -1.87 10.49 4.57
CA ASP A 48 -1.19 11.27 3.53
C ASP A 48 -1.29 10.63 2.13
N MET A 49 -1.01 9.33 2.00
CA MET A 49 -1.13 8.60 0.75
C MET A 49 -2.59 8.54 0.29
N GLY A 50 -3.53 8.49 1.23
CA GLY A 50 -4.97 8.60 0.93
C GLY A 50 -5.37 9.96 0.36
N ASP A 51 -4.71 11.06 0.77
CA ASP A 51 -4.93 12.37 0.16
C ASP A 51 -4.26 12.49 -1.21
N VAL A 52 -3.07 11.90 -1.39
CA VAL A 52 -2.39 11.83 -2.70
C VAL A 52 -3.23 11.02 -3.70
N SER A 53 -3.79 9.88 -3.27
CA SER A 53 -4.57 9.01 -4.15
C SER A 53 -5.82 9.70 -4.72
N LYS A 54 -6.35 10.73 -4.07
CA LYS A 54 -7.49 11.53 -4.59
C LYS A 54 -7.11 12.51 -5.68
N LYS A 55 -5.81 12.76 -5.88
CA LYS A 55 -5.31 13.75 -6.84
C LYS A 55 -4.63 13.10 -8.03
N ILE A 56 -3.94 11.99 -7.79
CA ILE A 56 -3.22 11.27 -8.82
C ILE A 56 -3.34 9.76 -8.60
N PRO A 57 -3.21 8.97 -9.68
CA PRO A 57 -3.17 7.53 -9.56
C PRO A 57 -2.00 7.09 -8.68
N SER A 58 -2.31 6.35 -7.62
CA SER A 58 -1.37 6.04 -6.54
C SER A 58 -1.53 4.60 -6.08
N ASN A 59 -0.44 4.02 -5.59
CA ASN A 59 -0.42 2.69 -4.99
C ASN A 59 0.16 2.76 -3.57
N HIS A 60 -0.53 2.15 -2.61
CA HIS A 60 -0.08 2.02 -1.22
C HIS A 60 0.17 0.54 -0.89
N VAL A 61 1.41 0.13 -1.11
CA VAL A 61 1.82 -1.27 -1.00
C VAL A 61 2.09 -1.65 0.45
N LEU A 62 1.56 -2.79 0.88
CA LEU A 62 2.00 -3.51 2.07
C LEU A 62 2.67 -4.83 1.67
N TYR A 63 3.62 -5.28 2.49
CA TYR A 63 4.31 -6.55 2.30
C TYR A 63 4.53 -7.25 3.64
N ASP A 64 4.58 -8.57 3.62
CA ASP A 64 4.81 -9.38 4.82
C ASP A 64 6.27 -9.32 5.26
N ILE A 65 6.48 -9.09 6.56
CA ILE A 65 7.78 -9.12 7.23
C ILE A 65 7.92 -10.32 8.18
N GLY A 66 7.01 -11.29 8.12
CA GLY A 66 7.05 -12.52 8.91
C GLY A 66 6.60 -12.33 10.35
N CYS A 67 5.73 -11.35 10.60
CA CYS A 67 5.28 -10.97 11.93
C CYS A 67 3.76 -10.85 12.00
N LYS A 68 3.16 -11.32 13.10
CA LYS A 68 1.73 -11.15 13.40
C LYS A 68 1.43 -9.93 14.27
N ALA A 69 2.45 -9.25 14.79
CA ALA A 69 2.26 -8.06 15.61
C ALA A 69 1.78 -6.89 14.74
N LEU A 70 0.92 -6.04 15.30
CA LEU A 70 0.46 -4.83 14.63
C LEU A 70 1.56 -3.77 14.58
N ASN A 71 1.42 -2.83 13.64
CA ASN A 71 2.24 -1.62 13.61
C ASN A 71 2.17 -0.87 14.96
N HIS A 72 3.17 -0.02 15.24
CA HIS A 72 3.27 0.78 16.46
C HIS A 72 3.46 -0.01 17.77
N CYS A 73 4.09 -1.18 17.72
CA CYS A 73 4.52 -1.89 18.92
C CYS A 73 6.00 -2.35 18.83
N HIS A 74 6.60 -2.60 20.00
CA HIS A 74 7.99 -3.06 20.09
C HIS A 74 8.23 -4.40 19.36
N ALA A 75 7.24 -5.29 19.33
CA ALA A 75 7.34 -6.57 18.62
C ALA A 75 7.45 -6.37 17.10
N PHE A 76 6.69 -5.45 16.52
CA PHE A 76 6.79 -5.11 15.10
C PHE A 76 8.13 -4.42 14.79
N MET A 77 8.58 -3.50 15.64
CA MET A 77 9.90 -2.88 15.52
C MET A 77 11.01 -3.93 15.47
N ALA A 78 10.99 -4.91 16.39
CA ALA A 78 11.97 -6.00 16.41
C ALA A 78 11.94 -6.84 15.12
N ALA A 79 10.74 -7.16 14.60
CA ALA A 79 10.60 -7.89 13.35
C ALA A 79 11.08 -7.09 12.13
N ALA A 80 10.80 -5.79 12.08
CA ALA A 80 11.15 -4.92 10.97
C ALA A 80 12.67 -4.72 10.80
N MET A 81 13.45 -4.89 11.87
CA MET A 81 14.92 -4.77 11.86
C MET A 81 15.65 -6.05 11.40
N THR A 82 14.92 -7.09 11.00
CA THR A 82 15.53 -8.37 10.62
C THR A 82 16.00 -8.37 9.17
N GLU A 83 17.02 -9.18 8.87
CA GLU A 83 17.46 -9.41 7.47
C GLU A 83 16.35 -9.98 6.60
N TYR A 84 15.45 -10.79 7.17
CA TYR A 84 14.27 -11.29 6.48
C TYR A 84 13.36 -10.13 6.04
N ALA A 85 13.02 -9.21 6.95
CA ALA A 85 12.20 -8.04 6.64
C ALA A 85 12.87 -7.15 5.58
N HIS A 86 14.18 -6.93 5.67
CA HIS A 86 14.93 -6.17 4.67
C HIS A 86 14.95 -6.86 3.30
N ALA A 87 15.08 -8.19 3.24
CA ALA A 87 15.00 -8.93 1.98
C ALA A 87 13.61 -8.82 1.34
N LYS A 88 12.54 -8.86 2.14
CA LYS A 88 11.16 -8.64 1.67
C LYS A 88 10.94 -7.21 1.20
N MET A 89 11.48 -6.22 1.91
CA MET A 89 11.47 -4.82 1.50
C MET A 89 12.11 -4.66 0.10
N LEU A 90 13.27 -5.26 -0.15
CA LEU A 90 13.92 -5.18 -1.45
C LEU A 90 13.08 -5.77 -2.58
N ILE A 91 12.36 -6.87 -2.33
CA ILE A 91 11.43 -7.45 -3.32
C ILE A 91 10.29 -6.46 -3.60
N ALA A 92 9.65 -5.94 -2.56
CA ALA A 92 8.55 -4.98 -2.69
C ALA A 92 8.99 -3.71 -3.45
N SER A 93 10.15 -3.15 -3.11
CA SER A 93 10.71 -1.98 -3.79
C SER A 93 11.04 -2.24 -5.27
N LYS A 94 11.60 -3.41 -5.60
CA LYS A 94 11.87 -3.79 -6.99
C LYS A 94 10.57 -3.91 -7.79
N ALA A 95 9.56 -4.58 -7.24
CA ALA A 95 8.28 -4.72 -7.92
C ALA A 95 7.56 -3.37 -8.09
N MET A 96 7.69 -2.45 -7.14
CA MET A 96 7.19 -1.08 -7.27
C MET A 96 7.88 -0.33 -8.41
N ALA A 97 9.21 -0.44 -8.52
CA ALA A 97 9.97 0.15 -9.62
C ALA A 97 9.60 -0.47 -10.99
N MET A 98 9.46 -1.79 -11.05
CA MET A 98 8.99 -2.50 -12.25
C MET A 98 7.59 -2.02 -12.67
N THR A 99 6.68 -1.86 -11.72
CA THR A 99 5.32 -1.35 -12.00
C THR A 99 5.36 0.05 -12.62
N ALA A 100 6.22 0.94 -12.11
CA ALA A 100 6.41 2.26 -12.70
C ALA A 100 7.00 2.16 -14.13
N ILE A 101 7.97 1.26 -14.34
CA ILE A 101 8.54 1.01 -15.67
C ILE A 101 7.46 0.52 -16.64
N ASP A 102 6.63 -0.44 -16.23
CA ASP A 102 5.55 -1.00 -17.06
C ASP A 102 4.58 0.11 -17.49
N ILE A 103 4.13 0.96 -16.55
CA ILE A 103 3.23 2.08 -16.85
C ILE A 103 3.89 3.08 -17.82
N LEU A 104 5.17 3.39 -17.63
CA LEU A 104 5.88 4.35 -18.48
C LEU A 104 6.16 3.81 -19.90
N HIS A 105 6.28 2.49 -20.07
CA HIS A 105 6.55 1.87 -21.37
C HIS A 105 5.29 1.49 -22.15
N HIS A 106 4.12 1.55 -21.53
CA HIS A 106 2.84 1.22 -22.14
C HIS A 106 1.91 2.45 -22.09
N PRO A 107 1.92 3.29 -23.14
CA PRO A 107 1.13 4.52 -23.19
C PRO A 107 -0.37 4.32 -22.89
N GLU A 108 -0.91 3.16 -23.27
CA GLU A 108 -2.27 2.72 -22.97
C GLU A 108 -2.53 2.60 -21.46
N LEU A 109 -1.62 1.96 -20.71
CA LEU A 109 -1.72 1.84 -19.25
C LEU A 109 -1.62 3.21 -18.59
N MET A 110 -0.75 4.09 -19.10
CA MET A 110 -0.63 5.46 -18.62
C MET A 110 -1.90 6.28 -18.88
N GLN A 111 -2.55 6.09 -20.04
CA GLN A 111 -3.80 6.76 -20.38
C GLN A 111 -4.96 6.25 -19.53
N GLU A 112 -5.09 4.93 -19.39
CA GLU A 112 -6.08 4.29 -18.52
C GLU A 112 -5.93 4.76 -17.08
N THR A 113 -4.72 4.69 -16.54
CA THR A 113 -4.38 5.14 -15.19
C THR A 113 -4.78 6.60 -14.97
N ARG A 114 -4.57 7.49 -15.95
CA ARG A 114 -4.98 8.90 -15.88
C ARG A 114 -6.48 9.12 -16.00
N SER A 115 -7.21 8.26 -16.71
CA SER A 115 -8.66 8.44 -16.97
C SER A 115 -9.54 8.37 -15.72
N TYR A 116 -9.00 7.85 -14.61
CA TYR A 116 -9.66 7.82 -13.30
C TYR A 116 -9.73 9.20 -12.59
N PHE A 117 -9.15 10.25 -13.18
CA PHE A 117 -9.13 11.64 -12.68
C PHE A 117 -9.49 12.62 -13.79
#